data_AF-A0A547L2Q6-F1
#
_entry.id   AF-A0A547L2Q6-F1
#
_cell.length_a   1.000
_cell.length_b   1.000
_cell.length_c   1.000
_cell.angle_alpha   90.00
_cell.angle_beta   90.00
_cell.angle_gamma   90.00
#
_symmetry.space_group_name_H-M   'P 1'
#
loop_
_entity.id
_entity.type
_entity.pdbx_description
1 polymer ?
#
loop_
_entity_poly.entity_id
_entity_poly.type
_entity_poly.pdbx_seq_one_letter_code
_entity_poly.pdbx_strand_id
1 'polypeptide(L)'
;MRQNCLTAVRPGGVHDAEAIAAIATRCLLDELETWPKPGLVSHLDAGSHSDMDAATFRRSATAIQPYFHALAQAGSLGWGMPRLKIIGLEAEAAMFAATAGINTHRGAIFGLGLLCAAAGAAASGRIDCATPLGVAVAQLWGRDILDGPALHDSHGGGAFRRYGAGGARSEAAQGFPSVYRVGLPALQRGTLLAPGDAEAARVQACFALIAILQDTNLLHRGGLSGLSYAQHAARGFLDDGGVGTPDWRQRANVVHQSFVTRRLSPGGSADLLAMSLFAQACEAKAASSRMRDDWSAIPSSRTRLLRSLTGEAP
;
A
#
# COMPACT_ATOMS: atom_id res chain seq x y z
N MET A 1 -19.24 -37.08 -26.26
CA MET A 1 -17.78 -37.09 -26.03
C MET A 1 -17.31 -35.65 -26.03
N ARG A 2 -16.71 -35.24 -24.92
CA ARG A 2 -16.10 -33.92 -24.69
C ARG A 2 -14.72 -33.84 -25.38
N GLN A 3 -14.10 -32.66 -25.30
CA GLN A 3 -12.72 -32.27 -25.69
C GLN A 3 -12.65 -31.52 -27.03
N ASN A 4 -12.01 -30.35 -27.17
CA ASN A 4 -11.18 -29.55 -26.27
C ASN A 4 -11.21 -28.10 -26.80
N CYS A 5 -11.68 -27.15 -26.00
CA CYS A 5 -11.38 -25.73 -26.22
C CYS A 5 -10.32 -25.36 -25.20
N LEU A 6 -9.06 -25.47 -25.62
CA LEU A 6 -7.90 -25.08 -24.83
C LEU A 6 -7.95 -23.56 -24.65
N THR A 7 -8.13 -23.14 -23.41
CA THR A 7 -7.93 -21.77 -22.94
C THR A 7 -6.50 -21.34 -23.26
N ALA A 8 -6.37 -20.40 -24.19
CA ALA A 8 -5.12 -19.71 -24.44
C ALA A 8 -4.73 -18.89 -23.21
N VAL A 9 -3.71 -19.33 -22.49
CA VAL A 9 -3.05 -18.57 -21.43
C VAL A 9 -2.35 -17.38 -22.08
N ARG A 10 -2.79 -16.16 -21.74
CA ARG A 10 -2.16 -14.92 -22.22
C ARG A 10 -0.82 -14.68 -21.49
N PRO A 11 0.26 -14.33 -22.21
CA PRO A 11 1.53 -13.98 -21.59
C PRO A 11 1.50 -12.52 -21.09
N GLY A 12 2.08 -12.29 -19.91
CA GLY A 12 2.34 -10.96 -19.36
C GLY A 12 1.54 -10.64 -18.09
N GLY A 13 2.06 -11.04 -16.92
CA GLY A 13 1.88 -10.41 -15.59
C GLY A 13 0.51 -9.85 -15.12
N VAL A 14 -0.61 -10.26 -15.70
CA VAL A 14 -1.94 -9.79 -15.29
C VAL A 14 -2.39 -10.58 -14.07
N HIS A 15 -2.59 -9.89 -12.95
CA HIS A 15 -3.28 -10.46 -11.80
C HIS A 15 -4.78 -10.49 -12.06
N ASP A 16 -5.41 -11.65 -11.92
CA ASP A 16 -6.87 -11.70 -11.83
C ASP A 16 -7.35 -11.07 -10.51
N ALA A 17 -8.65 -10.85 -10.39
CA ALA A 17 -9.22 -10.20 -9.21
C ALA A 17 -8.94 -10.96 -7.90
N GLU A 18 -8.80 -12.28 -7.97
CA GLU A 18 -8.47 -13.14 -6.82
C GLU A 18 -7.04 -12.89 -6.34
N ALA A 19 -6.08 -12.87 -7.27
CA ALA A 19 -4.69 -12.56 -6.97
C ALA A 19 -4.53 -11.12 -6.43
N ILE A 20 -5.24 -10.15 -7.01
CA ILE A 20 -5.24 -8.76 -6.53
C ILE A 20 -5.72 -8.71 -5.07
N ALA A 21 -6.83 -9.36 -4.75
CA ALA A 21 -7.38 -9.40 -3.40
C ALA A 21 -6.44 -10.08 -2.41
N ALA A 22 -5.84 -11.22 -2.79
CA ALA A 22 -4.88 -11.92 -1.95
C ALA A 22 -3.62 -11.09 -1.65
N ILE A 23 -3.12 -10.33 -2.64
CA ILE A 23 -1.99 -9.40 -2.44
C ILE A 23 -2.40 -8.28 -1.49
N ALA A 24 -3.56 -7.66 -1.69
CA ALA A 24 -4.05 -6.60 -0.81
C ALA A 24 -4.18 -7.07 0.65
N THR A 25 -4.79 -8.22 0.88
CA THR A 25 -4.89 -8.82 2.22
C THR A 25 -3.51 -9.12 2.80
N ARG A 26 -2.58 -9.67 1.99
CA ARG A 26 -1.21 -9.91 2.44
C ARG A 26 -0.52 -8.62 2.88
N CYS A 27 -0.68 -7.52 2.14
CA CYS A 27 -0.08 -6.23 2.49
C CYS A 27 -0.63 -5.66 3.80
N LEU A 28 -1.91 -5.86 4.12
CA LEU A 28 -2.46 -5.50 5.44
C LEU A 28 -1.84 -6.35 6.55
N LEU A 29 -1.66 -7.66 6.31
CA LEU A 29 -1.01 -8.52 7.28
C LEU A 29 0.48 -8.15 7.44
N ASP A 30 1.19 -7.83 6.37
CA ASP A 30 2.58 -7.40 6.43
C ASP A 30 2.76 -6.07 7.17
N GLU A 31 1.82 -5.14 7.03
CA GLU A 31 1.72 -3.92 7.84
C GLU A 31 1.56 -4.26 9.32
N LEU A 32 0.68 -5.21 9.66
CA LEU A 32 0.48 -5.69 11.03
C LEU A 32 1.72 -6.41 11.60
N GLU A 33 2.40 -7.21 10.77
CA GLU A 33 3.64 -7.93 11.11
C GLU A 33 4.87 -7.01 11.15
N THR A 34 4.71 -5.69 11.03
CA THR A 34 5.85 -4.76 11.10
C THR A 34 6.12 -4.35 12.55
N TRP A 35 7.35 -4.59 13.02
CA TRP A 35 7.80 -4.19 14.36
C TRP A 35 9.27 -3.73 14.38
N PRO A 36 9.65 -2.69 15.16
CA PRO A 36 8.80 -1.77 15.91
C PRO A 36 8.06 -0.76 15.02
N LYS A 37 6.81 -0.45 15.39
CA LYS A 37 5.91 0.41 14.60
C LYS A 37 5.28 1.50 15.49
N PRO A 38 5.72 2.78 15.44
CA PRO A 38 5.47 3.74 16.52
C PRO A 38 4.01 3.94 16.94
N GLY A 39 3.65 3.47 18.14
CA GLY A 39 2.30 3.61 18.72
C GLY A 39 1.17 2.90 17.96
N LEU A 40 1.48 2.15 16.91
CA LEU A 40 0.51 1.36 16.13
C LEU A 40 0.44 -0.06 16.67
N VAL A 41 -0.70 -0.71 16.41
CA VAL A 41 -0.90 -2.14 16.71
C VAL A 41 0.05 -2.96 15.85
N SER A 42 0.69 -3.96 16.44
CA SER A 42 1.54 -4.93 15.76
C SER A 42 1.15 -6.36 16.14
N HIS A 43 1.87 -7.34 15.63
CA HIS A 43 1.76 -8.72 16.09
C HIS A 43 2.24 -8.94 17.54
N LEU A 44 2.96 -7.98 18.14
CA LEU A 44 3.48 -8.08 19.52
C LEU A 44 2.63 -7.32 20.56
N ASP A 45 2.00 -6.20 20.18
CA ASP A 45 1.22 -5.39 21.10
C ASP A 45 0.13 -4.53 20.42
N ALA A 46 -0.70 -3.89 21.25
CA ALA A 46 -1.77 -2.99 20.83
C ALA A 46 -1.30 -1.54 20.58
N GLY A 47 -0.01 -1.25 20.73
CA GLY A 47 0.52 0.11 20.70
C GLY A 47 -0.26 1.08 21.59
N SER A 48 -0.71 2.19 21.02
CA SER A 48 -1.46 3.24 21.73
C SER A 48 -2.97 2.94 21.92
N HIS A 49 -3.42 1.74 21.59
CA HIS A 49 -4.84 1.38 21.62
C HIS A 49 -5.16 0.46 22.80
N SER A 50 -6.41 0.54 23.27
CA SER A 50 -6.95 -0.31 24.34
C SER A 50 -8.14 -1.15 23.89
N ASP A 51 -8.62 -0.89 22.68
CA ASP A 51 -9.83 -1.44 22.08
C ASP A 51 -9.53 -2.40 20.91
N MET A 52 -8.28 -2.50 20.45
CA MET A 52 -7.90 -3.36 19.33
C MET A 52 -6.52 -3.99 19.53
N ASP A 53 -6.32 -5.15 18.90
CA ASP A 53 -5.11 -5.96 18.95
C ASP A 53 -4.86 -6.65 17.60
N ALA A 54 -3.78 -7.43 17.51
CA ALA A 54 -3.43 -8.18 16.31
C ALA A 54 -4.58 -9.10 15.83
N ALA A 55 -5.27 -9.77 16.75
CA ALA A 55 -6.36 -10.67 16.42
C ALA A 55 -7.52 -9.92 15.75
N THR A 56 -7.83 -8.71 16.24
CA THR A 56 -8.85 -7.83 15.68
C THR A 56 -8.50 -7.37 14.27
N PHE A 57 -7.24 -7.01 14.02
CA PHE A 57 -6.75 -6.69 12.67
C PHE A 57 -6.83 -7.89 11.73
N ARG A 58 -6.41 -9.09 12.16
CA ARG A 58 -6.51 -10.32 11.34
C ARG A 58 -7.96 -10.64 10.97
N ARG A 59 -8.91 -10.57 11.92
CA ARG A 59 -10.34 -10.76 11.64
C ARG A 59 -10.84 -9.77 10.61
N SER A 60 -10.47 -8.50 10.76
CA SER A 60 -10.84 -7.47 9.79
C SER A 60 -10.28 -7.74 8.40
N ALA A 61 -8.98 -8.05 8.28
CA ALA A 61 -8.34 -8.33 6.99
C ALA A 61 -9.02 -9.49 6.24
N THR A 62 -9.36 -10.57 6.96
CA THR A 62 -10.14 -11.68 6.40
C THR A 62 -11.53 -11.24 5.94
N ALA A 63 -12.24 -10.45 6.76
CA ALA A 63 -13.60 -10.02 6.46
C ALA A 63 -13.68 -9.08 5.23
N ILE A 64 -12.64 -8.29 4.98
CA ILE A 64 -12.63 -7.31 3.87
C ILE A 64 -12.05 -7.87 2.57
N GLN A 65 -11.34 -9.01 2.59
CA GLN A 65 -10.76 -9.62 1.38
C GLN A 65 -11.74 -9.78 0.20
N PRO A 66 -12.99 -10.28 0.38
CA PRO A 66 -13.94 -10.41 -0.72
C PRO A 66 -14.28 -9.08 -1.41
N TYR A 67 -14.17 -7.97 -0.68
CA TYR A 67 -14.44 -6.64 -1.20
C TYR A 67 -13.26 -6.06 -1.99
N PHE A 68 -12.01 -6.42 -1.66
CA PHE A 68 -10.88 -6.13 -2.55
C PHE A 68 -11.02 -6.86 -3.89
N HIS A 69 -11.48 -8.10 -3.87
CA HIS A 69 -11.81 -8.83 -5.09
C HIS A 69 -12.91 -8.12 -5.88
N ALA A 70 -14.01 -7.73 -5.23
CA ALA A 70 -15.11 -6.99 -5.87
C ALA A 70 -14.68 -5.64 -6.46
N LEU A 71 -13.78 -4.91 -5.78
CA LEU A 71 -13.22 -3.64 -6.27
C LEU A 71 -12.32 -3.87 -7.49
N ALA A 72 -11.47 -4.91 -7.47
CA ALA A 72 -10.68 -5.30 -8.62
C ALA A 72 -11.56 -5.66 -9.82
N GLN A 73 -12.62 -6.45 -9.61
CA GLN A 73 -13.59 -6.77 -10.66
C GLN A 73 -14.29 -5.52 -11.20
N ALA A 74 -14.75 -4.63 -10.32
CA ALA A 74 -15.39 -3.38 -10.71
C ALA A 74 -14.46 -2.52 -11.59
N GLY A 75 -13.19 -2.40 -11.21
CA GLY A 75 -12.18 -1.73 -12.02
C GLY A 75 -11.97 -2.38 -13.39
N SER A 76 -11.90 -3.72 -13.43
CA SER A 76 -11.75 -4.49 -14.67
C SER A 76 -12.92 -4.28 -15.65
N LEU A 77 -14.14 -4.14 -15.12
CA LEU A 77 -15.38 -3.88 -15.86
C LEU A 77 -15.58 -2.41 -16.21
N GLY A 78 -14.73 -1.50 -15.72
CA GLY A 78 -14.82 -0.08 -15.98
C GLY A 78 -15.93 0.63 -15.22
N TRP A 79 -16.29 0.14 -14.03
CA TRP A 79 -17.31 0.76 -13.21
C TRP A 79 -16.84 2.10 -12.62
N GLY A 80 -17.74 3.07 -12.57
CA GLY A 80 -17.48 4.40 -12.03
C GLY A 80 -17.45 4.44 -10.49
N MET A 81 -17.06 5.60 -9.95
CA MET A 81 -16.92 5.82 -8.51
C MET A 81 -18.19 5.51 -7.68
N PRO A 82 -19.44 5.72 -8.16
CA PRO A 82 -20.63 5.37 -7.39
C PRO A 82 -20.68 3.89 -6.98
N ARG A 83 -20.23 3.00 -7.87
CA ARG A 83 -20.25 1.57 -7.60
C ARG A 83 -19.08 1.13 -6.73
N LEU A 84 -17.88 1.70 -6.91
CA LEU A 84 -16.76 1.50 -5.99
C LEU A 84 -17.12 1.93 -4.57
N LYS A 85 -17.84 3.05 -4.43
CA LYS A 85 -18.32 3.56 -3.14
C LYS A 85 -19.26 2.57 -2.45
N ILE A 86 -20.20 1.96 -3.18
CA ILE A 86 -21.10 0.94 -2.61
C ILE A 86 -20.28 -0.23 -2.04
N ILE A 87 -19.35 -0.76 -2.83
CA ILE A 87 -18.50 -1.88 -2.40
C ILE A 87 -17.65 -1.49 -1.19
N GLY A 88 -17.10 -0.27 -1.17
CA GLY A 88 -16.33 0.24 -0.03
C GLY A 88 -17.17 0.37 1.25
N LEU A 89 -18.42 0.83 1.15
CA LEU A 89 -19.34 0.91 2.29
C LEU A 89 -19.74 -0.48 2.82
N GLU A 90 -19.94 -1.45 1.93
CA GLU A 90 -20.17 -2.85 2.31
C GLU A 90 -18.94 -3.45 3.01
N ALA A 91 -17.72 -3.12 2.53
CA ALA A 91 -16.48 -3.51 3.17
C ALA A 91 -16.32 -2.90 4.57
N GLU A 92 -16.65 -1.61 4.73
CA GLU A 92 -16.66 -0.94 6.04
C GLU A 92 -17.64 -1.64 7.01
N ALA A 93 -18.85 -1.97 6.54
CA ALA A 93 -19.84 -2.69 7.34
C ALA A 93 -19.35 -4.08 7.75
N ALA A 94 -18.74 -4.83 6.83
CA ALA A 94 -18.16 -6.14 7.11
C ALA A 94 -17.00 -6.07 8.10
N MET A 95 -16.13 -5.06 7.96
CA MET A 95 -15.08 -4.77 8.94
C MET A 95 -15.70 -4.57 10.32
N PHE A 96 -16.63 -3.62 10.47
CA PHE A 96 -17.25 -3.31 11.76
C PHE A 96 -17.96 -4.53 12.38
N ALA A 97 -18.64 -5.35 11.57
CA ALA A 97 -19.26 -6.58 12.06
C ALA A 97 -18.20 -7.57 12.61
N ALA A 98 -17.08 -7.75 11.91
CA ALA A 98 -16.01 -8.67 12.31
C ALA A 98 -15.19 -8.17 13.52
N THR A 99 -15.21 -6.87 13.77
CA THR A 99 -14.44 -6.20 14.83
C THR A 99 -15.31 -5.65 15.95
N ALA A 100 -16.57 -6.07 16.07
CA ALA A 100 -17.48 -5.61 17.12
C ALA A 100 -17.60 -4.07 17.21
N GLY A 101 -17.63 -3.40 16.06
CA GLY A 101 -17.75 -1.94 15.96
C GLY A 101 -16.42 -1.18 15.99
N ILE A 102 -15.29 -1.87 16.08
CA ILE A 102 -13.97 -1.23 16.16
C ILE A 102 -13.43 -0.87 14.76
N ASN A 103 -13.01 0.39 14.59
CA ASN A 103 -12.42 0.86 13.34
C ASN A 103 -10.94 0.43 13.23
N THR A 104 -10.65 -0.54 12.36
CA THR A 104 -9.28 -1.05 12.11
C THR A 104 -8.72 -0.59 10.77
N HIS A 105 -9.44 -0.84 9.67
CA HIS A 105 -8.95 -0.66 8.29
C HIS A 105 -9.77 0.31 7.45
N ARG A 106 -10.54 1.24 8.03
CA ARG A 106 -11.40 2.14 7.23
C ARG A 106 -10.62 2.95 6.20
N GLY A 107 -9.45 3.47 6.56
CA GLY A 107 -8.59 4.21 5.63
C GLY A 107 -7.96 3.31 4.56
N ALA A 108 -7.49 2.13 4.95
CA ALA A 108 -7.02 1.10 4.02
C ALA A 108 -8.11 0.65 3.04
N ILE A 109 -9.35 0.39 3.48
CA ILE A 109 -10.48 0.03 2.60
C ILE A 109 -10.64 1.07 1.48
N PHE A 110 -10.56 2.36 1.83
CA PHE A 110 -10.64 3.43 0.85
C PHE A 110 -9.44 3.43 -0.11
N GLY A 111 -8.22 3.61 0.39
CA GLY A 111 -7.05 3.81 -0.49
C GLY A 111 -6.57 2.53 -1.16
N LEU A 112 -6.40 1.44 -0.41
CA LEU A 112 -6.02 0.14 -0.96
C LEU A 112 -7.11 -0.42 -1.87
N GLY A 113 -8.39 -0.18 -1.55
CA GLY A 113 -9.51 -0.53 -2.41
C GLY A 113 -9.49 0.16 -3.78
N LEU A 114 -9.14 1.46 -3.82
CA LEU A 114 -8.95 2.18 -5.08
C LEU A 114 -7.76 1.63 -5.89
N LEU A 115 -6.66 1.27 -5.21
CA LEU A 115 -5.52 0.62 -5.87
C LEU A 115 -5.87 -0.78 -6.41
N CYS A 116 -6.71 -1.55 -5.72
CA CYS A 116 -7.26 -2.81 -6.23
C CYS A 116 -8.09 -2.59 -7.50
N ALA A 117 -8.96 -1.57 -7.52
CA ALA A 117 -9.73 -1.22 -8.71
C ALA A 117 -8.82 -0.79 -9.87
N ALA A 118 -7.79 0.02 -9.62
CA ALA A 118 -6.80 0.38 -10.63
C ALA A 118 -6.05 -0.84 -11.17
N ALA A 119 -5.64 -1.76 -10.29
CA ALA A 119 -4.98 -3.01 -10.70
C ALA A 119 -5.90 -3.86 -11.58
N GLY A 120 -7.20 -3.93 -11.25
CA GLY A 120 -8.20 -4.60 -12.08
C GLY A 120 -8.39 -3.95 -13.46
N ALA A 121 -8.37 -2.61 -13.53
CA ALA A 121 -8.44 -1.88 -14.79
C ALA A 121 -7.19 -2.09 -15.66
N ALA A 122 -6.01 -2.14 -15.05
CA ALA A 122 -4.76 -2.49 -15.74
C ALA A 122 -4.79 -3.95 -16.24
N ALA A 123 -5.28 -4.87 -15.41
CA ALA A 123 -5.42 -6.28 -15.73
C ALA A 123 -6.33 -6.55 -16.94
N SER A 124 -7.41 -5.78 -17.11
CA SER A 124 -8.31 -5.91 -18.26
C SER A 124 -7.85 -5.13 -19.50
N GLY A 125 -6.70 -4.45 -19.44
CA GLY A 125 -6.17 -3.63 -20.54
C GLY A 125 -6.90 -2.30 -20.74
N ARG A 126 -7.72 -1.87 -19.78
CA ARG A 126 -8.39 -0.55 -19.81
C ARG A 126 -7.42 0.59 -19.51
N ILE A 127 -6.39 0.29 -18.75
CA ILE A 127 -5.25 1.16 -18.49
C ILE A 127 -4.00 0.38 -18.90
N ASP A 128 -3.00 1.08 -19.44
CA ASP A 128 -1.70 0.47 -19.72
C ASP A 128 -1.11 -0.08 -18.42
N CYS A 129 -0.68 -1.35 -18.41
CA CYS A 129 -0.03 -1.98 -17.27
C CYS A 129 1.29 -1.30 -16.86
N ALA A 130 1.84 -0.41 -17.70
CA ALA A 130 2.93 0.51 -17.34
C ALA A 130 2.55 1.56 -16.31
N THR A 131 1.27 1.93 -16.31
CA THR A 131 0.78 3.10 -15.60
C THR A 131 0.85 2.79 -14.12
N PRO A 132 1.56 3.59 -13.30
CA PRO A 132 1.51 3.44 -11.87
C PRO A 132 0.07 3.44 -11.38
N LEU A 133 -0.29 2.54 -10.48
CA LEU A 133 -1.67 2.36 -10.04
C LEU A 133 -2.29 3.65 -9.50
N GLY A 134 -1.52 4.48 -8.79
CA GLY A 134 -1.99 5.79 -8.33
C GLY A 134 -2.32 6.75 -9.47
N VAL A 135 -1.52 6.76 -10.55
CA VAL A 135 -1.82 7.54 -11.75
C VAL A 135 -3.12 7.06 -12.38
N ALA A 136 -3.33 5.73 -12.45
CA ALA A 136 -4.59 5.16 -12.93
C ALA A 136 -5.79 5.59 -12.06
N VAL A 137 -5.64 5.62 -10.73
CA VAL A 137 -6.69 6.11 -9.83
C VAL A 137 -7.03 7.58 -10.11
N ALA A 138 -6.03 8.44 -10.23
CA ALA A 138 -6.22 9.86 -10.52
C ALA A 138 -6.94 10.08 -11.86
N GLN A 139 -6.55 9.32 -12.90
CA GLN A 139 -7.15 9.40 -14.23
C GLN A 139 -8.61 8.91 -14.27
N LEU A 140 -8.89 7.78 -13.62
CA LEU A 140 -10.20 7.12 -13.70
C LEU A 140 -11.23 7.73 -12.74
N TRP A 141 -10.81 8.13 -11.54
CA TRP A 141 -11.73 8.51 -10.46
C TRP A 141 -11.33 9.80 -9.72
N GLY A 142 -10.22 10.45 -10.06
CA GLY A 142 -9.70 11.61 -9.30
C GLY A 142 -10.70 12.74 -9.15
N ARG A 143 -11.47 13.06 -10.21
CA ARG A 143 -12.53 14.06 -10.17
C ARG A 143 -13.67 13.65 -9.25
N ASP A 144 -14.22 12.44 -9.43
CA ASP A 144 -15.33 11.92 -8.62
C ASP A 144 -14.94 11.79 -7.13
N ILE A 145 -13.67 11.47 -6.84
CA ILE A 145 -13.12 11.41 -5.48
C ILE A 145 -13.17 12.79 -4.82
N LEU A 146 -13.05 13.89 -5.55
CA LEU A 146 -13.14 15.26 -4.99
C LEU A 146 -14.59 15.75 -4.95
N ASP A 147 -15.39 15.45 -5.97
CA ASP A 147 -16.78 15.91 -6.11
C ASP A 147 -17.76 15.19 -5.16
N GLY A 148 -17.36 14.05 -4.59
CA GLY A 148 -18.19 13.30 -3.63
C GLY A 148 -18.51 14.06 -2.33
N PRO A 149 -19.64 13.76 -1.66
CA PRO A 149 -20.00 14.39 -0.39
C PRO A 149 -18.93 14.12 0.68
N ALA A 150 -18.60 15.12 1.49
CA ALA A 150 -17.69 14.96 2.61
C ALA A 150 -18.26 13.94 3.61
N LEU A 151 -17.48 12.92 3.99
CA LEU A 151 -17.85 12.02 5.08
C LEU A 151 -17.71 12.81 6.40
N HIS A 152 -18.83 13.25 6.95
CA HIS A 152 -18.88 14.16 8.09
C HIS A 152 -18.31 13.55 9.39
N ASP A 153 -18.34 12.21 9.51
CA ASP A 153 -18.02 11.44 10.74
C ASP A 153 -16.77 10.55 10.60
N SER A 154 -15.68 11.13 10.11
CA SER A 154 -14.37 10.47 10.15
C SER A 154 -13.33 11.39 10.81
N HIS A 155 -12.28 10.81 11.39
CA HIS A 155 -11.15 11.60 11.89
C HIS A 155 -10.59 12.51 10.79
N GLY A 156 -10.56 12.04 9.54
CA GLY A 156 -10.16 12.83 8.37
C GLY A 156 -11.06 14.03 8.10
N GLY A 157 -12.39 13.87 8.19
CA GLY A 157 -13.35 14.97 8.05
C GLY A 157 -13.22 16.02 9.17
N GLY A 158 -12.97 15.57 10.41
CA GLY A 158 -12.71 16.45 11.54
C GLY A 158 -11.38 17.21 11.43
N ALA A 159 -10.31 16.52 11.01
CA ALA A 159 -8.99 17.10 10.83
C ALA A 159 -8.94 18.09 9.65
N PHE A 160 -9.63 17.81 8.55
CA PHE A 160 -9.75 18.75 7.43
C PHE A 160 -10.39 20.07 7.87
N ARG A 161 -11.51 20.01 8.61
CA ARG A 161 -12.20 21.21 9.10
C ARG A 161 -11.35 22.02 10.08
N ARG A 162 -10.60 21.35 10.95
CA ARG A 162 -9.87 22.00 12.05
C ARG A 162 -8.46 22.45 11.67
N TYR A 163 -7.81 21.76 10.73
CA TYR A 163 -6.38 21.93 10.44
C TYR A 163 -6.05 22.04 8.95
N GLY A 164 -7.04 21.93 8.04
CA GLY A 164 -6.80 22.04 6.59
C GLY A 164 -6.04 20.85 5.98
N ALA A 165 -5.88 19.75 6.71
CA ALA A 165 -5.18 18.56 6.21
C ALA A 165 -5.95 17.94 5.04
N GLY A 166 -5.35 17.89 3.85
CA GLY A 166 -5.99 17.43 2.60
C GLY A 166 -6.56 16.00 2.65
N GLY A 167 -6.11 15.18 3.61
CA GLY A 167 -6.68 13.89 3.95
C GLY A 167 -6.59 12.83 2.84
N ALA A 168 -7.12 11.64 3.14
CA ALA A 168 -7.04 10.49 2.25
C ALA A 168 -7.64 10.74 0.85
N ARG A 169 -8.67 11.59 0.73
CA ARG A 169 -9.30 11.93 -0.55
C ARG A 169 -8.37 12.72 -1.46
N SER A 170 -7.69 13.73 -0.93
CA SER A 170 -6.73 14.52 -1.71
C SER A 170 -5.52 13.68 -2.11
N GLU A 171 -5.04 12.83 -1.19
CA GLU A 171 -3.98 11.84 -1.47
C GLU A 171 -4.37 10.93 -2.64
N ALA A 172 -5.57 10.34 -2.62
CA ALA A 172 -6.04 9.45 -3.69
C ALA A 172 -6.29 10.19 -5.02
N ALA A 173 -6.92 11.36 -4.99
CA ALA A 173 -7.22 12.14 -6.19
C ALA A 173 -5.95 12.61 -6.93
N GLN A 174 -4.85 12.81 -6.20
CA GLN A 174 -3.54 13.15 -6.76
C GLN A 174 -2.70 11.91 -7.15
N GLY A 175 -3.25 10.71 -6.99
CA GLY A 175 -2.58 9.47 -7.34
C GLY A 175 -1.56 8.99 -6.32
N PHE A 176 -1.84 9.19 -5.04
CA PHE A 176 -1.05 8.72 -3.89
C PHE A 176 0.40 9.21 -3.88
N PRO A 177 0.66 10.53 -3.92
CA PRO A 177 2.02 11.06 -3.92
C PRO A 177 2.87 10.58 -2.74
N SER A 178 2.29 10.33 -1.57
CA SER A 178 3.01 9.81 -0.41
C SER A 178 3.46 8.36 -0.61
N VAL A 179 2.67 7.52 -1.30
CA VAL A 179 3.09 6.16 -1.68
C VAL A 179 4.30 6.22 -2.61
N TYR A 180 4.19 6.98 -3.70
CA TYR A 180 5.21 6.95 -4.76
C TYR A 180 6.47 7.78 -4.45
N ARG A 181 6.34 8.87 -3.70
CA ARG A 181 7.48 9.77 -3.40
C ARG A 181 8.15 9.47 -2.07
N VAL A 182 7.49 8.74 -1.17
CA VAL A 182 8.03 8.45 0.18
C VAL A 182 8.03 6.97 0.48
N GLY A 183 6.87 6.32 0.46
CA GLY A 183 6.73 4.92 0.88
C GLY A 183 7.59 3.95 0.05
N LEU A 184 7.43 3.96 -1.28
CA LEU A 184 8.20 3.11 -2.19
C LEU A 184 9.72 3.38 -2.11
N PRO A 185 10.22 4.63 -2.21
CA PRO A 185 11.64 4.91 -2.02
C PRO A 185 12.17 4.50 -0.65
N ALA A 186 11.38 4.63 0.42
CA ALA A 186 11.80 4.26 1.76
C ALA A 186 11.86 2.73 1.97
N LEU A 187 10.94 1.97 1.36
CA LEU A 187 11.03 0.51 1.31
C LEU A 187 12.33 0.08 0.62
N GLN A 188 12.63 0.63 -0.55
CA GLN A 188 13.87 0.35 -1.28
C GLN A 188 15.11 0.71 -0.45
N ARG A 189 15.12 1.90 0.16
CA ARG A 189 16.22 2.33 1.03
C ARG A 189 16.40 1.39 2.22
N GLY A 190 15.32 0.95 2.86
CA GLY A 190 15.39 0.01 3.96
C GLY A 190 15.97 -1.34 3.54
N THR A 191 15.61 -1.86 2.36
CA THR A 191 16.24 -3.07 1.79
C THR A 191 17.74 -2.90 1.55
N LEU A 192 18.19 -1.72 1.12
CA LEU A 192 19.61 -1.44 0.93
C LEU A 192 20.37 -1.29 2.25
N LEU A 193 19.74 -0.69 3.26
CA LEU A 193 20.33 -0.48 4.59
C LEU A 193 20.41 -1.77 5.42
N ALA A 194 19.45 -2.67 5.25
CA ALA A 194 19.38 -3.95 5.95
C ALA A 194 19.06 -5.11 4.98
N PRO A 195 20.02 -5.54 4.15
CA PRO A 195 19.81 -6.60 3.17
C PRO A 195 19.33 -7.90 3.81
N GLY A 196 18.28 -8.49 3.26
CA GLY A 196 17.68 -9.73 3.77
C GLY A 196 16.70 -9.54 4.94
N ASP A 197 16.55 -8.33 5.48
CA ASP A 197 15.59 -8.01 6.54
C ASP A 197 14.39 -7.23 5.97
N ALA A 198 13.38 -7.97 5.53
CA ALA A 198 12.16 -7.37 4.96
C ALA A 198 11.38 -6.55 6.00
N GLU A 199 11.44 -6.92 7.28
CA GLU A 199 10.79 -6.16 8.35
C GLU A 199 11.47 -4.79 8.54
N ALA A 200 12.81 -4.74 8.51
CA ALA A 200 13.55 -3.48 8.52
C ALA A 200 13.12 -2.54 7.40
N ALA A 201 12.89 -3.06 6.19
CA ALA A 201 12.39 -2.25 5.08
C ALA A 201 11.03 -1.62 5.38
N ARG A 202 10.10 -2.40 5.96
CA ARG A 202 8.77 -1.92 6.37
C ARG A 202 8.86 -0.89 7.50
N VAL A 203 9.72 -1.10 8.49
CA VAL A 203 9.96 -0.13 9.57
C VAL A 203 10.53 1.17 9.01
N GLN A 204 11.53 1.11 8.14
CA GLN A 204 12.11 2.29 7.49
C GLN A 204 11.03 3.11 6.74
N ALA A 205 10.16 2.44 5.99
CA ALA A 205 9.06 3.07 5.29
C ALA A 205 8.00 3.66 6.23
N CYS A 206 7.64 2.94 7.31
CA CYS A 206 6.73 3.44 8.33
C CYS A 206 7.22 4.76 8.93
N PHE A 207 8.48 4.80 9.37
CA PHE A 207 9.08 6.00 9.93
C PHE A 207 9.15 7.15 8.91
N ALA A 208 9.50 6.86 7.66
CA ALA A 208 9.55 7.87 6.59
C ALA A 208 8.18 8.53 6.34
N LEU A 209 7.11 7.73 6.33
CA LEU A 209 5.74 8.21 6.19
C LEU A 209 5.31 9.05 7.40
N ILE A 210 5.57 8.58 8.63
CA ILE A 210 5.27 9.34 9.86
C ILE A 210 5.98 10.69 9.87
N ALA A 211 7.22 10.74 9.38
CA ALA A 211 8.06 11.94 9.41
C ALA A 211 7.62 13.07 8.46
N ILE A 212 6.63 12.84 7.59
CA ILE A 212 6.16 13.83 6.59
C ILE A 212 4.64 13.97 6.51
N LEU A 213 3.89 12.90 6.80
CA LEU A 213 2.44 12.92 6.63
C LEU A 213 1.78 13.82 7.67
N GLN A 214 0.82 14.64 7.24
CA GLN A 214 -0.14 15.28 8.14
C GLN A 214 -1.21 14.26 8.56
N ASP A 215 -0.82 13.33 9.41
CA ASP A 215 -1.66 12.19 9.80
C ASP A 215 -2.88 12.64 10.61
N THR A 216 -4.07 12.37 10.07
CA THR A 216 -5.33 12.80 10.69
C THR A 216 -5.65 12.06 11.99
N ASN A 217 -5.13 10.85 12.20
CA ASN A 217 -5.28 10.13 13.47
C ASN A 217 -4.37 10.74 14.54
N LEU A 218 -3.16 11.19 14.19
CA LEU A 218 -2.32 11.97 15.11
C LEU A 218 -2.96 13.31 15.47
N LEU A 219 -3.48 14.04 14.49
CA LEU A 219 -4.18 15.32 14.73
C LEU A 219 -5.41 15.14 15.63
N HIS A 220 -6.13 14.02 15.49
CA HIS A 220 -7.27 13.71 16.34
C HIS A 220 -6.86 13.39 17.79
N ARG A 221 -5.82 12.56 18.00
CA ARG A 221 -5.42 12.10 19.34
C ARG A 221 -4.57 13.11 20.10
N GLY A 222 -3.69 13.84 19.41
CA GLY A 222 -2.70 14.71 20.02
C GLY A 222 -2.65 16.14 19.48
N GLY A 223 -3.52 16.51 18.54
CA GLY A 223 -3.49 17.83 17.90
C GLY A 223 -2.20 18.11 17.16
N LEU A 224 -1.92 19.40 16.93
CA LEU A 224 -0.70 19.83 16.23
C LEU A 224 0.58 19.49 17.00
N SER A 225 0.55 19.53 18.34
CA SER A 225 1.70 19.16 19.17
C SER A 225 2.02 17.68 19.06
N GLY A 226 1.01 16.80 19.09
CA GLY A 226 1.16 15.36 18.88
C GLY A 226 1.67 15.02 17.48
N LEU A 227 1.13 15.66 16.45
CA LEU A 227 1.62 15.51 15.08
C LEU A 227 3.09 15.94 14.96
N SER A 228 3.41 17.13 15.46
CA SER A 228 4.78 17.66 15.43
C SER A 228 5.75 16.73 16.17
N TYR A 229 5.40 16.28 17.38
CA TYR A 229 6.22 15.33 18.12
C TYR A 229 6.49 14.06 17.32
N ALA A 230 5.45 13.47 16.73
CA ALA A 230 5.59 12.24 15.96
C ALA A 230 6.51 12.41 14.75
N GLN A 231 6.37 13.53 14.03
CA GLN A 231 7.22 13.86 12.89
C GLN A 231 8.68 14.04 13.29
N HIS A 232 8.95 14.77 14.38
CA HIS A 232 10.30 14.98 14.88
C HIS A 232 10.94 13.69 15.39
N ALA A 233 10.21 12.87 16.15
CA ALA A 233 10.72 11.61 16.66
C ALA A 233 11.03 10.61 15.53
N ALA A 234 10.15 10.54 14.53
CA ALA A 234 10.38 9.69 13.37
C ALA A 234 11.56 10.21 12.52
N ARG A 235 11.67 11.54 12.33
CA ARG A 235 12.80 12.17 11.65
C ARG A 235 14.12 11.89 12.36
N GLY A 236 14.17 12.03 13.68
CA GLY A 236 15.38 11.74 14.47
C GLY A 236 15.86 10.31 14.27
N PHE A 237 14.97 9.32 14.33
CA PHE A 237 15.35 7.92 14.03
C PHE A 237 15.97 7.76 12.63
N LEU A 238 15.37 8.39 11.61
CA LEU A 238 15.86 8.30 10.23
C LEU A 238 17.22 9.01 10.05
N ASP A 239 17.38 10.18 10.66
CA ASP A 239 18.60 11.00 10.60
C ASP A 239 19.75 10.32 11.36
N ASP A 240 19.45 9.60 12.44
CA ASP A 240 20.40 8.76 13.18
C ASP A 240 20.69 7.41 12.48
N GLY A 241 20.50 7.33 11.16
CA GLY A 241 20.82 6.16 10.33
C GLY A 241 19.69 5.15 10.15
N GLY A 242 18.54 5.33 10.81
CA GLY A 242 17.37 4.48 10.68
C GLY A 242 17.67 2.99 10.90
N VAL A 243 17.16 2.14 10.02
CA VAL A 243 17.40 0.69 10.09
C VAL A 243 18.82 0.26 9.69
N GLY A 244 19.67 1.18 9.24
CA GLY A 244 21.05 0.89 8.86
C GLY A 244 22.01 0.74 10.05
N THR A 245 21.56 1.02 11.27
CA THR A 245 22.39 0.88 12.47
C THR A 245 22.22 -0.48 13.13
N PRO A 246 23.24 -1.08 13.76
CA PRO A 246 23.13 -2.39 14.40
C PRO A 246 22.03 -2.51 15.48
N ASP A 247 21.75 -1.43 16.21
CA ASP A 247 20.79 -1.38 17.33
C ASP A 247 19.41 -0.80 16.94
N TRP A 248 19.12 -0.72 15.64
CA TRP A 248 17.94 0.00 15.15
C TRP A 248 16.62 -0.47 15.78
N ARG A 249 16.47 -1.77 16.07
CA ARG A 249 15.25 -2.32 16.71
C ARG A 249 15.05 -1.75 18.11
N GLN A 250 16.12 -1.59 18.89
CA GLN A 250 16.04 -1.02 20.23
C GLN A 250 15.67 0.47 20.15
N ARG A 251 16.30 1.22 19.25
CA ARG A 251 16.03 2.65 19.03
C ARG A 251 14.60 2.89 18.52
N ALA A 252 14.15 2.10 17.54
CA ALA A 252 12.78 2.15 17.04
C ALA A 252 11.77 1.78 18.13
N ASN A 253 12.08 0.82 19.01
CA ASN A 253 11.23 0.48 20.15
C ASN A 253 11.13 1.63 21.16
N VAL A 254 12.23 2.34 21.45
CA VAL A 254 12.18 3.55 22.29
C VAL A 254 11.23 4.59 21.71
N VAL A 255 11.30 4.84 20.39
CA VAL A 255 10.35 5.74 19.73
C VAL A 255 8.92 5.21 19.84
N HIS A 256 8.71 3.92 19.60
CA HIS A 256 7.40 3.28 19.74
C HIS A 256 6.81 3.47 21.14
N GLN A 257 7.55 3.14 22.21
CA GLN A 257 7.08 3.31 23.59
C GLN A 257 6.75 4.77 23.90
N SER A 258 7.52 5.71 23.34
CA SER A 258 7.25 7.13 23.51
C SER A 258 5.91 7.57 22.90
N PHE A 259 5.47 6.93 21.82
CA PHE A 259 4.15 7.15 21.21
C PHE A 259 3.05 6.53 22.06
N VAL A 260 3.27 5.30 22.57
CA VAL A 260 2.33 4.60 23.47
C VAL A 260 2.04 5.43 24.72
N THR A 261 3.07 5.93 25.40
CA THR A 261 2.90 6.80 26.58
C THR A 261 2.08 8.06 26.28
N ARG A 262 2.19 8.59 25.05
CA ARG A 262 1.46 9.79 24.60
C ARG A 262 0.11 9.48 23.96
N ARG A 263 -0.25 8.20 23.85
CA ARG A 263 -1.44 7.71 23.14
C ARG A 263 -1.50 8.21 21.69
N LEU A 264 -0.36 8.30 21.02
CA LEU A 264 -0.25 8.72 19.62
C LEU A 264 -0.28 7.49 18.71
N SER A 265 -1.09 7.53 17.66
CA SER A 265 -1.16 6.46 16.66
C SER A 265 -1.25 7.05 15.25
N PRO A 266 -0.21 6.88 14.42
CA PRO A 266 -0.18 7.35 13.03
C PRO A 266 -0.87 6.37 12.08
N GLY A 267 -2.19 6.22 12.21
CA GLY A 267 -2.96 5.26 11.40
C GLY A 267 -3.01 5.59 9.90
N GLY A 268 -2.96 6.88 9.52
CA GLY A 268 -2.86 7.23 8.10
C GLY A 268 -1.51 6.79 7.49
N SER A 269 -0.44 6.83 8.29
CA SER A 269 0.88 6.34 7.87
C SER A 269 0.90 4.81 7.75
N ALA A 270 0.17 4.09 8.61
CA ALA A 270 -0.05 2.64 8.50
C ALA A 270 -0.78 2.28 7.19
N ASP A 271 -1.88 2.98 6.90
CA ASP A 271 -2.64 2.78 5.66
C ASP A 271 -1.74 2.98 4.43
N LEU A 272 -0.92 4.04 4.41
CA LEU A 272 0.02 4.31 3.32
C LEU A 272 1.17 3.29 3.23
N LEU A 273 1.60 2.70 4.34
CA LEU A 273 2.57 1.61 4.32
C LEU A 273 1.99 0.38 3.60
N ALA A 274 0.76 -0.02 3.94
CA ALA A 274 0.07 -1.11 3.25
C ALA A 274 -0.11 -0.82 1.75
N MET A 275 -0.49 0.41 1.39
CA MET A 275 -0.60 0.83 -0.02
C MET A 275 0.75 0.79 -0.76
N SER A 276 1.84 1.16 -0.08
CA SER A 276 3.19 1.11 -0.66
C SER A 276 3.65 -0.32 -0.91
N LEU A 277 3.39 -1.23 0.02
CA LEU A 277 3.65 -2.65 -0.16
C LEU A 277 2.85 -3.23 -1.33
N PHE A 278 1.58 -2.83 -1.46
CA PHE A 278 0.72 -3.28 -2.54
C PHE A 278 1.21 -2.78 -3.91
N ALA A 279 1.50 -1.49 -4.02
CA ALA A 279 2.06 -0.91 -5.25
C ALA A 279 3.37 -1.62 -5.64
N GLN A 280 4.27 -1.85 -4.68
CA GLN A 280 5.52 -2.59 -4.93
C GLN A 280 5.24 -4.00 -5.46
N ALA A 281 4.30 -4.74 -4.84
CA ALA A 281 3.99 -6.11 -5.20
C ALA A 281 3.37 -6.24 -6.61
N CYS A 282 2.48 -5.32 -6.98
CA CYS A 282 1.80 -5.32 -8.27
C CYS A 282 2.69 -4.77 -9.40
N GLU A 283 3.49 -3.73 -9.15
CA GLU A 283 4.25 -3.03 -10.20
C GLU A 283 5.63 -3.65 -10.47
N ALA A 284 6.27 -4.30 -9.47
CA ALA A 284 7.57 -4.95 -9.67
C ALA A 284 7.53 -6.11 -10.70
N LYS A 285 6.36 -6.75 -10.85
CA LYS A 285 6.16 -7.84 -11.81
C LYS A 285 5.88 -7.35 -13.22
N ALA A 286 5.27 -6.17 -13.38
CA ALA A 286 5.09 -5.54 -14.70
C ALA A 286 6.45 -5.18 -15.33
N ALA A 287 7.40 -4.69 -14.53
CA ALA A 287 8.77 -4.43 -14.99
C ALA A 287 9.53 -5.71 -15.38
N SER A 288 9.31 -6.82 -14.65
CA SER A 288 9.93 -8.12 -14.94
C SER A 288 9.32 -8.83 -16.16
N SER A 289 8.05 -8.57 -16.50
CA SER A 289 7.43 -9.01 -17.76
C SER A 289 8.11 -8.35 -18.95
N ARG A 290 8.29 -7.02 -18.89
CA ARG A 290 8.93 -6.23 -19.96
C ARG A 290 10.32 -6.71 -20.28
N MET A 291 11.14 -7.00 -19.27
CA MET A 291 12.49 -7.49 -19.51
C MET A 291 12.45 -8.80 -20.31
N ARG A 292 11.53 -9.73 -20.00
CA ARG A 292 11.37 -10.99 -20.74
C ARG A 292 10.81 -10.79 -22.15
N ASP A 293 9.88 -9.87 -22.33
CA ASP A 293 9.28 -9.58 -23.64
C ASP A 293 10.28 -8.87 -24.58
N ASP A 294 11.17 -8.04 -24.02
CA ASP A 294 12.22 -7.32 -24.78
C ASP A 294 13.35 -8.28 -25.25
N TRP A 295 13.66 -9.33 -24.48
CA TRP A 295 14.56 -10.42 -24.93
C TRP A 295 13.97 -11.21 -26.12
N SER A 296 12.64 -11.28 -26.25
CA SER A 296 11.97 -11.98 -27.35
C SER A 296 11.88 -11.17 -28.65
N ALA A 297 12.14 -9.86 -28.59
CA ALA A 297 12.08 -8.93 -29.72
C ALA A 297 13.43 -8.73 -30.43
N ILE A 298 14.50 -9.39 -29.99
CA ILE A 298 15.82 -9.32 -30.65
C ILE A 298 15.83 -10.31 -31.84
N PRO A 299 15.99 -9.85 -33.10
CA PRO A 299 16.15 -10.75 -34.24
C PRO A 299 17.35 -11.67 -34.02
N SER A 300 17.17 -12.97 -34.27
CA SER A 300 18.16 -14.05 -34.14
C SER A 300 19.34 -13.97 -35.14
N SER A 301 19.73 -12.77 -35.57
CA SER A 301 20.86 -12.55 -36.48
C SER A 301 22.23 -12.55 -35.79
N ARG A 302 22.29 -12.69 -34.45
CA ARG A 302 23.54 -12.89 -33.70
C ARG A 302 23.91 -14.36 -33.48
N THR A 303 23.98 -15.12 -34.57
CA THR A 303 24.75 -16.39 -34.60
C THR A 303 25.70 -16.47 -35.79
N ARG A 304 25.94 -15.35 -36.52
CA ARG A 304 26.87 -15.32 -37.65
C ARG A 304 28.07 -14.37 -37.48
N LEU A 305 28.39 -13.99 -36.24
CA LEU A 305 29.54 -13.12 -35.92
C LEU A 305 30.45 -13.67 -34.80
N LEU A 306 30.38 -14.99 -34.56
CA LEU A 306 31.29 -15.73 -33.66
C LEU A 306 32.01 -16.90 -34.36
N ARG A 307 31.96 -16.98 -35.70
CA ARG A 307 32.73 -17.96 -36.50
C ARG A 307 33.86 -17.36 -37.33
N SER A 308 34.15 -16.06 -37.20
CA SER A 308 35.28 -15.41 -37.88
C SER A 308 36.51 -15.19 -36.99
N LEU A 309 36.54 -15.79 -35.79
CA LEU A 309 37.63 -15.63 -34.81
C LEU A 309 38.42 -16.91 -34.50
N THR A 310 38.15 -18.03 -35.18
CA THR A 310 38.85 -19.30 -34.92
C THR A 310 39.72 -19.80 -36.09
N GLY A 311 39.99 -18.97 -37.10
CA GLY A 311 41.20 -19.10 -37.94
C GLY A 311 41.60 -20.49 -38.42
N GLU A 312 40.67 -21.35 -38.84
CA GLU A 312 40.99 -22.63 -39.47
C GLU A 312 40.31 -22.71 -40.83
N ALA A 313 41.13 -22.94 -41.85
CA ALA A 313 40.74 -23.27 -43.22
C ALA A 313 41.79 -24.23 -43.80
N PRO A 314 41.46 -24.99 -44.85
CA PRO A 314 40.18 -25.61 -45.21
C PRO A 314 40.10 -27.09 -44.83
#